data_AF-A0A0D2EVH5-F1
#
_entry.id   AF-A0A0D2EVH5-F1
#
_cell.length_a   1.000
_cell.length_b   1.000
_cell.length_c   1.000
_cell.angle_alpha   90.00
_cell.angle_beta   90.00
_cell.angle_gamma   90.00
#
_symmetry.space_group_name_H-M   'P 1'
#
loop_
_entity.id
_entity.type
_entity.pdbx_description
1 polymer ?
#
loop_
_entity_poly.entity_id
_entity_poly.type
_entity_poly.pdbx_seq_one_letter_code
_entity_poly.pdbx_strand_id
1 'polypeptide(L)'
;MPNPIQDIATVDNDSFPYILEKNVSIPLKRSSGVVRANVYRPKSSTTEPVPVLVTYVPYGKDIYYGEQVDFQVQSFSELNPEQNSAHSAWETPDPGYWTSVGYAVVRVDERDLGQSPGLLDTMSKSASEAFFDAVEWAAEQPWSSGTAGDPVPLTKGWLRVSLRKVNAAHRRHRDYLPYRDCCKSDVQPVLPGEAYTVDVEVWPTNVVLEEGSQLVLEVSSGDTQGSGIFTHGGRNDRTEQRFGGMNHICFGPDYDNYITLPVVPPKIA
;
A
#
# COMPACT_ATOMS: atom_id res chain seq x y z
N MET A 1 2.87 -26.62 19.85
CA MET A 1 3.49 -27.09 18.60
C MET A 1 2.66 -26.51 17.47
N PRO A 2 3.25 -25.81 16.48
CA PRO A 2 2.46 -25.31 15.36
C PRO A 2 1.77 -26.50 14.68
N ASN A 3 0.49 -26.34 14.32
CA ASN A 3 -0.28 -27.39 13.67
C ASN A 3 0.43 -27.84 12.38
N PRO A 4 0.48 -29.16 12.08
CA PRO A 4 1.04 -29.64 10.83
C PRO A 4 0.25 -29.08 9.64
N ILE A 5 0.97 -28.64 8.61
CA ILE A 5 0.37 -28.08 7.39
C ILE A 5 -0.37 -29.20 6.66
N GLN A 6 -1.68 -29.05 6.48
CA GLN A 6 -2.53 -29.99 5.75
C GLN A 6 -2.94 -29.41 4.40
N ASP A 7 -3.03 -30.22 3.35
CA ASP A 7 -3.67 -29.76 2.11
C ASP A 7 -5.20 -29.82 2.28
N ILE A 8 -5.80 -28.65 2.48
CA ILE A 8 -7.23 -28.46 2.74
C ILE A 8 -7.87 -27.51 1.73
N ALA A 9 -7.22 -27.33 0.58
CA ALA A 9 -7.71 -26.46 -0.47
C ALA A 9 -8.97 -27.07 -1.11
N THR A 10 -9.99 -26.24 -1.32
CA THR A 10 -11.22 -26.66 -2.02
C THR A 10 -11.62 -25.64 -3.06
N VAL A 11 -12.32 -26.08 -4.11
CA VAL A 11 -12.83 -25.21 -5.17
C VAL A 11 -14.33 -25.43 -5.33
N ASP A 12 -15.07 -24.33 -5.38
CA ASP A 12 -16.50 -24.29 -5.68
C ASP A 12 -16.71 -23.39 -6.91
N ASN A 13 -17.24 -23.98 -7.99
CA ASN A 13 -17.52 -23.29 -9.24
C ASN A 13 -19.01 -22.97 -9.44
N ASP A 14 -19.87 -23.51 -8.58
CA ASP A 14 -21.28 -23.72 -8.90
C ASP A 14 -22.22 -23.04 -7.90
N SER A 15 -21.87 -23.01 -6.61
CA SER A 15 -22.77 -22.49 -5.56
C SER A 15 -22.91 -20.95 -5.60
N PHE A 16 -21.98 -20.26 -6.27
CA PHE A 16 -21.89 -18.81 -6.29
C PHE A 16 -21.79 -18.24 -7.71
N PRO A 17 -22.11 -16.94 -7.92
CA PRO A 17 -21.90 -16.29 -9.21
C PRO A 17 -20.42 -16.12 -9.60
N TYR A 18 -19.50 -16.41 -8.68
CA TYR A 18 -18.05 -16.43 -8.87
C TYR A 18 -17.47 -17.81 -8.52
N ILE A 19 -16.22 -18.03 -8.92
CA ILE A 19 -15.42 -19.18 -8.49
C ILE A 19 -14.83 -18.85 -7.12
N LEU A 20 -14.98 -19.78 -6.18
CA LEU A 20 -14.43 -19.71 -4.84
C LEU A 20 -13.39 -20.82 -4.65
N GLU A 21 -12.15 -20.44 -4.39
CA GLU A 21 -11.08 -21.34 -3.97
C GLU A 21 -10.76 -21.07 -2.50
N LYS A 22 -11.03 -22.02 -1.60
CA LYS A 22 -10.80 -21.85 -0.17
C LYS A 22 -9.47 -22.46 0.26
N ASN A 23 -8.85 -21.84 1.26
CA ASN A 23 -7.62 -22.32 1.91
C ASN A 23 -6.45 -22.60 0.96
N VAL A 24 -6.35 -21.83 -0.13
CA VAL A 24 -5.23 -21.88 -1.05
C VAL A 24 -3.94 -21.60 -0.29
N SER A 25 -2.90 -22.41 -0.51
CA SER A 25 -1.58 -22.24 0.09
C SER A 25 -0.76 -21.24 -0.70
N ILE A 26 -0.42 -20.12 -0.07
CA ILE A 26 0.55 -19.16 -0.60
C ILE A 26 1.91 -19.45 0.03
N PRO A 27 2.91 -19.92 -0.74
CA PRO A 27 4.25 -20.13 -0.23
C PRO A 27 4.94 -18.80 0.05
N LEU A 28 5.51 -18.65 1.24
CA LEU A 28 6.30 -17.48 1.59
C LEU A 28 7.72 -17.63 1.02
N LYS A 29 8.15 -16.64 0.24
CA LYS A 29 9.48 -16.61 -0.41
C LYS A 29 10.53 -15.99 0.52
N ARG A 30 10.12 -15.05 1.39
CA ARG A 30 11.01 -14.27 2.27
C ARG A 30 11.07 -14.79 3.71
N SER A 31 10.16 -15.69 4.06
CA SER A 31 10.14 -16.38 5.35
C SER A 31 9.72 -17.84 5.17
N SER A 32 9.92 -18.68 6.19
CA SER A 32 9.54 -20.08 6.11
C SER A 32 8.03 -20.28 6.30
N GLY A 33 7.41 -21.09 5.45
CA GLY A 33 6.06 -21.60 5.64
C GLY A 33 5.09 -21.13 4.55
N VAL A 34 3.80 -21.15 4.89
CA VAL A 34 2.71 -20.75 4.00
C VAL A 34 1.72 -19.88 4.76
N VAL A 35 1.01 -19.02 4.05
CA VAL A 35 -0.24 -18.40 4.54
C VAL A 35 -1.42 -18.94 3.73
N ARG A 36 -2.63 -18.86 4.30
CA ARG A 36 -3.85 -19.38 3.70
C ARG A 36 -4.72 -18.25 3.17
N ALA A 37 -5.20 -18.45 1.96
CA ALA A 37 -6.07 -17.51 1.29
C ALA A 37 -7.40 -18.13 0.84
N ASN A 38 -8.44 -17.31 0.79
CA ASN A 38 -9.62 -17.56 -0.02
C ASN A 38 -9.52 -16.67 -1.27
N VAL A 39 -9.69 -17.26 -2.45
CA VAL A 39 -9.71 -16.56 -3.74
C VAL A 39 -11.13 -16.57 -4.27
N TYR A 40 -11.66 -15.39 -4.58
CA TYR A 40 -12.95 -15.18 -5.20
C TYR A 40 -12.69 -14.54 -6.56
N ARG A 41 -13.10 -15.17 -7.66
CA ARG A 41 -12.83 -14.62 -8.99
C ARG A 41 -14.01 -14.78 -9.94
N PRO A 42 -14.23 -13.83 -10.88
CA PRO A 42 -15.31 -13.91 -11.86
C PRO A 42 -15.19 -15.20 -12.70
N LYS A 43 -16.31 -15.78 -13.13
CA LYS A 43 -16.26 -16.97 -14.02
C LYS A 43 -15.54 -16.70 -15.34
N SER A 44 -15.58 -15.45 -15.83
CA SER A 44 -14.83 -14.97 -17.00
C SER A 44 -13.31 -15.04 -16.82
N SER A 45 -12.80 -15.09 -15.58
CA SER A 45 -11.35 -15.21 -15.31
C SER A 45 -10.74 -16.54 -15.78
N THR A 46 -11.57 -17.50 -16.20
CA THR A 46 -11.13 -18.75 -16.83
C THR A 46 -10.66 -18.56 -18.27
N THR A 47 -11.04 -17.45 -18.91
CA THR A 47 -10.69 -17.14 -20.30
C THR A 47 -9.83 -15.88 -20.43
N GLU A 48 -10.04 -14.88 -19.58
CA GLU A 48 -9.34 -13.58 -19.64
C GLU A 48 -8.82 -13.20 -18.25
N PRO A 49 -7.54 -12.82 -18.09
CA PRO A 49 -7.03 -12.35 -16.81
C PRO A 49 -7.77 -11.10 -16.30
N VAL A 50 -7.95 -10.99 -14.98
CA VAL A 50 -8.70 -9.90 -14.34
C VAL A 50 -7.86 -9.20 -13.26
N PRO A 51 -8.11 -7.91 -12.98
CA PRO A 51 -7.46 -7.20 -11.88
C PRO A 51 -7.75 -7.87 -10.54
N VAL A 52 -6.76 -7.90 -9.63
CA VAL A 52 -6.92 -8.53 -8.30
C VAL A 52 -6.79 -7.54 -7.15
N LEU A 53 -7.71 -7.62 -6.19
CA LEU A 53 -7.64 -6.98 -4.88
C LEU A 53 -7.10 -7.99 -3.86
N VAL A 54 -6.07 -7.62 -3.10
CA VAL A 54 -5.47 -8.51 -2.09
C VAL A 54 -5.62 -7.87 -0.71
N THR A 55 -6.18 -8.60 0.25
CA THR A 55 -6.21 -8.21 1.66
C THR A 55 -5.46 -9.22 2.52
N TYR A 56 -4.83 -8.71 3.58
CA TYR A 56 -4.12 -9.51 4.58
C TYR A 56 -4.64 -9.11 5.95
N VAL A 57 -5.42 -9.99 6.57
CA VAL A 57 -6.27 -9.63 7.71
C VAL A 57 -5.94 -10.40 8.97
N PRO A 58 -6.00 -9.74 10.15
CA PRO A 58 -5.82 -10.40 11.44
C PRO A 58 -7.14 -10.88 12.07
N TYR A 59 -8.27 -10.78 11.35
CA TYR A 59 -9.61 -11.01 11.91
C TYR A 59 -10.33 -12.27 11.41
N GLY A 60 -9.66 -13.08 10.58
CA GLY A 60 -10.20 -14.34 10.04
C GLY A 60 -10.96 -14.14 8.72
N LYS A 61 -10.45 -14.72 7.65
CA LYS A 61 -11.02 -14.63 6.29
C LYS A 61 -12.35 -15.37 6.10
N ASP A 62 -12.69 -16.28 7.02
CA ASP A 62 -13.93 -17.08 7.01
C ASP A 62 -14.98 -16.54 8.01
N ILE A 63 -14.78 -15.35 8.55
CA ILE A 63 -15.67 -14.71 9.53
C ILE A 63 -16.66 -13.80 8.78
N TYR A 64 -17.73 -14.40 8.26
CA TYR A 64 -18.75 -13.68 7.49
C TYR A 64 -19.83 -13.07 8.40
N TYR A 65 -20.32 -11.88 8.06
CA TYR A 65 -21.34 -11.20 8.84
C TYR A 65 -22.64 -12.02 9.01
N GLY A 66 -23.07 -12.72 7.95
CA GLY A 66 -24.31 -13.50 7.96
C GLY A 66 -24.31 -14.72 8.89
N GLU A 67 -23.13 -15.15 9.36
CA GLU A 67 -22.97 -16.28 10.29
C GLU A 67 -22.81 -15.82 11.74
N GLN A 68 -22.57 -14.52 11.97
CA GLN A 68 -22.30 -13.96 13.29
C GLN A 68 -23.50 -13.19 13.81
N VAL A 69 -24.23 -13.81 14.75
CA VAL A 69 -25.50 -13.29 15.26
C VAL A 69 -25.33 -11.96 16.03
N ASP A 70 -24.13 -11.65 16.54
CA ASP A 70 -23.90 -10.49 17.43
C ASP A 70 -22.65 -9.63 17.11
N PHE A 71 -21.83 -9.97 16.11
CA PHE A 71 -20.60 -9.21 15.83
C PHE A 71 -20.89 -7.99 14.94
N GLN A 72 -20.73 -6.80 15.53
CA GLN A 72 -20.82 -5.49 14.86
C GLN A 72 -22.06 -5.30 13.95
N VAL A 73 -23.25 -5.63 14.47
CA VAL A 73 -24.55 -5.41 13.79
C VAL A 73 -24.69 -3.99 13.22
N GLN A 74 -24.18 -2.97 13.92
CA GLN A 74 -24.18 -1.59 13.44
C GLN A 74 -23.36 -1.44 12.15
N SER A 75 -22.11 -1.93 12.13
CA SER A 75 -21.29 -1.85 10.92
C SER A 75 -21.91 -2.57 9.72
N PHE A 76 -22.52 -3.72 9.96
CA PHE A 76 -23.17 -4.49 8.91
C PHE A 76 -24.39 -3.77 8.35
N SER A 77 -25.16 -3.09 9.21
CA SER A 77 -26.33 -2.28 8.80
C SER A 77 -25.96 -1.02 8.00
N GLU A 78 -24.71 -0.57 8.10
CA GLU A 78 -24.18 0.60 7.37
C GLU A 78 -23.55 0.23 6.03
N LEU A 79 -23.37 -1.07 5.73
CA LEU A 79 -22.82 -1.49 4.44
C LEU A 79 -23.76 -1.12 3.30
N ASN A 80 -23.16 -0.77 2.15
CA ASN A 80 -23.90 -0.67 0.91
C ASN A 80 -24.66 -2.00 0.67
N PRO A 81 -25.99 -1.98 0.45
CA PRO A 81 -26.76 -3.19 0.17
C PRO A 81 -26.20 -4.05 -0.98
N GLU A 82 -25.52 -3.43 -1.95
CA GLU A 82 -24.86 -4.16 -3.06
C GLU A 82 -23.64 -4.98 -2.62
N GLN A 83 -23.05 -4.66 -1.46
CA GLN A 83 -21.86 -5.32 -0.89
C GLN A 83 -22.20 -6.23 0.30
N ASN A 84 -23.45 -6.68 0.34
CA ASN A 84 -23.96 -7.59 1.37
C ASN A 84 -24.17 -8.99 0.79
N SER A 85 -23.09 -9.61 0.29
CA SER A 85 -23.14 -10.97 -0.24
C SER A 85 -22.89 -12.04 0.84
N ALA A 86 -23.06 -13.32 0.48
CA ALA A 86 -22.86 -14.47 1.38
C ALA A 86 -21.48 -14.52 2.05
N HIS A 87 -20.46 -13.91 1.42
CA HIS A 87 -19.10 -13.87 1.96
C HIS A 87 -18.67 -12.44 2.34
N SER A 88 -19.61 -11.53 2.58
CA SER A 88 -19.28 -10.20 3.13
C SER A 88 -18.67 -10.35 4.53
N ALA A 89 -17.55 -9.67 4.79
CA ALA A 89 -16.79 -9.77 6.03
C ALA A 89 -16.15 -8.43 6.41
N TRP A 90 -15.95 -8.21 7.71
CA TRP A 90 -15.36 -6.99 8.26
C TRP A 90 -14.02 -6.65 7.59
N GLU A 91 -13.82 -5.36 7.26
CA GLU A 91 -12.59 -4.81 6.66
C GLU A 91 -12.11 -5.40 5.33
N THR A 92 -12.93 -6.22 4.65
CA THR A 92 -12.54 -6.83 3.37
C THR A 92 -13.52 -6.52 2.24
N PRO A 93 -13.03 -6.40 0.99
CA PRO A 93 -13.88 -6.21 -0.19
C PRO A 93 -14.93 -7.33 -0.31
N ASP A 94 -16.20 -6.99 -0.53
CA ASP A 94 -17.26 -7.99 -0.75
C ASP A 94 -17.09 -8.72 -2.10
N PRO A 95 -16.90 -10.04 -2.12
CA PRO A 95 -16.63 -10.75 -3.37
C PRO A 95 -17.82 -10.78 -4.30
N GLY A 96 -19.06 -10.73 -3.81
CA GLY A 96 -20.25 -10.65 -4.66
C GLY A 96 -20.23 -9.42 -5.55
N TYR A 97 -20.01 -8.26 -4.94
CA TYR A 97 -19.88 -7.01 -5.68
C TYR A 97 -18.65 -6.99 -6.59
N TRP A 98 -17.45 -7.19 -6.04
CA TRP A 98 -16.21 -6.97 -6.78
C TRP A 98 -16.02 -7.95 -7.95
N THR A 99 -16.45 -9.20 -7.80
CA THR A 99 -16.42 -10.16 -8.92
C THR A 99 -17.46 -9.85 -9.99
N SER A 100 -18.60 -9.24 -9.63
CA SER A 100 -19.61 -8.80 -10.60
C SER A 100 -19.14 -7.66 -11.49
N VAL A 101 -18.21 -6.83 -10.99
CA VAL A 101 -17.58 -5.72 -11.74
C VAL A 101 -16.20 -6.09 -12.30
N GLY A 102 -15.87 -7.38 -12.33
CA GLY A 102 -14.71 -7.90 -13.07
C GLY A 102 -13.40 -7.94 -12.29
N TYR A 103 -13.42 -7.90 -10.96
CA TYR A 103 -12.22 -8.02 -10.12
C TYR A 103 -12.16 -9.39 -9.43
N ALA A 104 -10.96 -9.95 -9.30
CA ALA A 104 -10.69 -11.01 -8.34
C ALA A 104 -10.42 -10.42 -6.94
N VAL A 105 -10.75 -11.17 -5.89
CA VAL A 105 -10.49 -10.82 -4.49
C VAL A 105 -9.72 -11.97 -3.85
N VAL A 106 -8.55 -11.69 -3.29
CA VAL A 106 -7.73 -12.63 -2.53
C VAL A 106 -7.71 -12.16 -1.08
N ARG A 107 -8.32 -12.94 -0.19
CA ARG A 107 -8.32 -12.66 1.25
C ARG A 107 -7.40 -13.62 1.96
N VAL A 108 -6.39 -13.08 2.62
CA VAL A 108 -5.33 -13.86 3.27
C VAL A 108 -5.42 -13.69 4.77
N ASP A 109 -5.39 -14.80 5.50
CA ASP A 109 -5.21 -14.75 6.96
C ASP A 109 -3.74 -14.53 7.31
N GLU A 110 -3.50 -13.60 8.23
CA GLU A 110 -2.18 -13.41 8.81
C GLU A 110 -1.65 -14.71 9.47
N ARG A 111 -0.32 -14.81 9.61
CA ARG A 111 0.34 -15.96 10.23
C ARG A 111 -0.27 -16.26 11.61
N ASP A 112 -0.44 -17.56 11.89
CA ASP A 112 -1.04 -18.09 13.13
C ASP A 112 -2.54 -17.74 13.33
N LEU A 113 -3.21 -17.26 12.29
CA LEU A 113 -4.65 -17.02 12.28
C LEU A 113 -5.37 -17.90 11.27
N GLY A 114 -6.61 -18.25 11.61
CA GLY A 114 -7.44 -19.15 10.81
C GLY A 114 -6.73 -20.48 10.54
N GLN A 115 -6.36 -20.70 9.28
CA GLN A 115 -5.64 -21.89 8.83
C GLN A 115 -4.16 -21.63 8.47
N SER A 116 -3.69 -20.38 8.64
CA SER A 116 -2.29 -20.01 8.42
C SER A 116 -1.42 -20.46 9.60
N PRO A 117 -0.42 -21.33 9.42
CA PRO A 117 0.51 -21.70 10.49
C PRO A 117 1.48 -20.56 10.81
N GLY A 118 2.05 -20.56 12.01
CA GLY A 118 3.21 -19.73 12.32
C GLY A 118 3.18 -19.14 13.71
N LEU A 119 3.57 -17.87 13.80
CA LEU A 119 3.49 -17.05 14.99
C LEU A 119 2.76 -15.76 14.61
N LEU A 120 1.74 -15.39 15.39
CA LEU A 120 1.07 -14.11 15.24
C LEU A 120 1.97 -13.00 15.79
N ASP A 121 2.33 -12.06 14.92
CA ASP A 121 3.11 -10.87 15.26
C ASP A 121 2.64 -9.70 14.38
N THR A 122 1.42 -9.23 14.66
CA THR A 122 0.75 -8.19 13.87
C THR A 122 1.54 -6.89 13.90
N MET A 123 1.56 -6.15 12.77
CA MET A 123 2.37 -4.94 12.56
C MET A 123 3.89 -5.16 12.60
N SER A 124 4.35 -6.42 12.54
CA SER A 124 5.77 -6.73 12.48
C SER A 124 6.33 -6.73 11.05
N LYS A 125 7.66 -6.78 10.97
CA LYS A 125 8.36 -7.05 9.71
C LYS A 125 7.88 -8.36 9.06
N SER A 126 7.63 -9.40 9.85
CA SER A 126 7.17 -10.69 9.31
C SER A 126 5.78 -10.59 8.70
N ALA A 127 4.91 -9.75 9.26
CA ALA A 127 3.59 -9.49 8.71
C ALA A 127 3.70 -8.79 7.34
N SER A 128 4.52 -7.75 7.26
CA SER A 128 4.76 -7.02 6.01
C SER A 128 5.39 -7.90 4.91
N GLU A 129 6.37 -8.74 5.26
CA GLU A 129 7.01 -9.66 4.31
C GLU A 129 6.03 -10.74 3.81
N ALA A 130 5.17 -11.27 4.70
CA ALA A 130 4.17 -12.25 4.31
C ALA A 130 3.08 -11.64 3.42
N PHE A 131 2.65 -10.41 3.70
CA PHE A 131 1.70 -9.71 2.83
C PHE A 131 2.31 -9.42 1.46
N PHE A 132 3.58 -8.97 1.42
CA PHE A 132 4.30 -8.79 0.16
C PHE A 132 4.31 -10.07 -0.67
N ASP A 133 4.69 -11.21 -0.07
CA ASP A 133 4.71 -12.49 -0.78
C ASP A 133 3.31 -12.91 -1.29
N ALA A 134 2.25 -12.56 -0.57
CA ALA A 134 0.87 -12.82 -1.01
C ALA A 134 0.42 -11.93 -2.17
N VAL A 135 0.83 -10.66 -2.19
CA VAL A 135 0.58 -9.73 -3.31
C VAL A 135 1.27 -10.23 -4.58
N GLU A 136 2.55 -10.59 -4.48
CA GLU A 136 3.31 -11.14 -5.62
C GLU A 136 2.71 -12.46 -6.11
N TRP A 137 2.36 -13.36 -5.20
CA TRP A 137 1.73 -14.62 -5.55
C TRP A 137 0.42 -14.40 -6.31
N ALA A 138 -0.41 -13.44 -5.88
CA ALA A 138 -1.67 -13.12 -6.53
C ALA A 138 -1.47 -12.50 -7.93
N ALA A 139 -0.41 -11.70 -8.11
CA ALA A 139 -0.04 -11.14 -9.42
C ALA A 139 0.47 -12.23 -10.39
N GLU A 140 1.16 -13.26 -9.90
CA GLU A 140 1.70 -14.37 -10.70
C GLU A 140 0.64 -15.39 -11.16
N GLN A 141 -0.62 -15.27 -10.74
CA GLN A 141 -1.65 -16.25 -11.10
C GLN A 141 -2.13 -16.11 -12.55
N PRO A 142 -2.43 -17.22 -13.26
CA PRO A 142 -2.81 -17.18 -14.68
C PRO A 142 -4.13 -16.44 -14.95
N TRP A 143 -4.97 -16.30 -13.92
CA TRP A 143 -6.24 -15.57 -13.98
C TRP A 143 -6.09 -14.09 -13.58
N SER A 144 -4.89 -13.64 -13.21
CA SER A 144 -4.62 -12.29 -12.73
C SER A 144 -4.01 -11.44 -13.84
N SER A 145 -4.53 -10.24 -14.04
CA SER A 145 -3.92 -9.22 -14.90
C SER A 145 -2.93 -8.33 -14.13
N GLY A 146 -2.56 -8.71 -12.91
CA GLY A 146 -1.86 -7.87 -11.94
C GLY A 146 -2.78 -7.27 -10.89
N THR A 147 -2.16 -6.72 -9.84
CA THR A 147 -2.89 -6.11 -8.72
C THR A 147 -3.50 -4.78 -9.13
N ALA A 148 -4.77 -4.61 -8.78
CA ALA A 148 -5.46 -3.35 -8.94
C ALA A 148 -5.76 -2.75 -7.57
N GLY A 149 -5.71 -1.43 -7.54
CA GLY A 149 -5.96 -0.60 -6.37
C GLY A 149 -5.80 0.84 -6.82
N ASP A 150 -6.25 1.79 -6.00
CA ASP A 150 -5.93 3.18 -6.24
C ASP A 150 -4.40 3.31 -6.36
N PRO A 151 -3.89 4.16 -7.27
CA PRO A 151 -2.47 4.48 -7.27
C PRO A 151 -2.08 4.92 -5.87
N VAL A 152 -1.22 4.15 -5.20
CA VAL A 152 -0.65 4.52 -3.91
C VAL A 152 0.76 5.02 -4.19
N PRO A 153 1.12 6.23 -3.73
CA PRO A 153 2.48 6.72 -3.89
C PRO A 153 3.45 5.75 -3.22
N LEU A 154 4.43 5.26 -3.99
CA LEU A 154 5.45 4.32 -3.51
C LEU A 154 6.21 4.85 -2.30
N THR A 155 6.42 6.16 -2.26
CA THR A 155 7.04 6.88 -1.15
C THR A 155 6.72 8.36 -1.25
N LYS A 156 6.99 9.10 -0.17
CA LYS A 156 6.80 10.55 -0.08
C LYS A 156 7.93 11.24 0.64
N GLY A 157 8.05 12.53 0.33
CA GLY A 157 8.97 13.44 0.99
C GLY A 157 8.32 14.79 1.18
N TRP A 158 8.73 15.50 2.22
CA TRP A 158 8.29 16.87 2.46
C TRP A 158 9.46 17.72 2.94
N LEU A 159 9.49 18.95 2.47
CA LEU A 159 10.40 19.96 2.99
C LEU A 159 9.69 21.30 3.05
N ARG A 160 9.75 21.93 4.22
CA ARG A 160 9.48 23.36 4.32
C ARG A 160 10.74 24.09 3.85
N VAL A 161 10.69 24.80 2.72
CA VAL A 161 11.86 25.49 2.11
C VAL A 161 12.55 26.45 3.10
N SER A 162 11.80 27.05 4.03
CA SER A 162 12.40 27.90 5.06
C SER A 162 13.25 27.15 6.09
N LEU A 163 13.21 25.81 6.11
CA LEU A 163 14.01 24.92 6.94
C LEU A 163 15.02 24.13 6.09
N ARG A 164 15.42 24.66 4.92
CA ARG A 164 16.34 23.97 4.00
C ARG A 164 17.75 23.71 4.54
N LYS A 165 18.17 24.41 5.60
CA LYS A 165 19.52 24.31 6.20
C LYS A 165 19.87 22.86 6.57
N VAL A 166 20.92 22.34 5.94
CA VAL A 166 21.48 21.01 6.22
C VAL A 166 22.57 21.12 7.30
N ASN A 167 22.54 20.20 8.26
CA ASN A 167 23.60 20.03 9.25
C ASN A 167 24.58 18.95 8.77
N ALA A 168 25.59 19.37 8.01
CA ALA A 168 26.58 18.47 7.44
C ALA A 168 27.44 17.75 8.49
N ALA A 169 27.56 18.32 9.69
CA ALA A 169 28.34 17.75 10.80
C ALA A 169 27.56 16.66 11.58
N HIS A 170 26.26 16.51 11.33
CA HIS A 170 25.46 15.54 12.07
C HIS A 170 25.83 14.10 11.67
N ARG A 171 26.03 13.22 12.66
CA ARG A 171 26.45 11.81 12.44
C ARG A 171 25.55 10.99 11.49
N ARG A 172 24.27 11.38 11.37
CA ARG A 172 23.29 10.73 10.48
C ARG A 172 23.22 11.35 9.09
N HIS A 173 23.90 12.45 8.83
CA HIS A 173 23.92 13.07 7.52
C HIS A 173 24.64 12.18 6.51
N ARG A 174 24.08 12.07 5.31
CA ARG A 174 24.70 11.49 4.12
C ARG A 174 24.37 12.39 2.93
N ASP A 175 25.16 12.33 1.86
CA ASP A 175 24.91 13.09 0.64
C ASP A 175 23.53 12.77 0.03
N TYR A 176 23.07 11.52 0.19
CA TYR A 176 21.76 11.04 -0.25
C TYR A 176 20.68 11.11 0.84
N LEU A 177 21.01 11.54 2.06
CA LEU A 177 20.09 11.63 3.21
C LEU A 177 20.44 12.88 4.05
N PRO A 178 19.99 14.08 3.61
CA PRO A 178 20.32 15.34 4.27
C PRO A 178 19.74 15.40 5.68
N TYR A 179 20.57 15.68 6.68
CA TYR A 179 20.08 15.83 8.05
C TYR A 179 19.78 17.30 8.35
N ARG A 180 18.62 17.55 8.99
CA ARG A 180 18.17 18.90 9.35
C ARG A 180 17.75 18.93 10.82
N ASP A 181 18.27 19.90 11.56
CA ASP A 181 17.93 20.06 12.97
C ASP A 181 16.52 20.64 13.16
N CYS A 182 16.01 21.33 12.12
CA CYS A 182 14.67 21.95 12.11
C CYS A 182 14.41 22.88 13.31
N CYS A 183 15.46 23.50 13.85
CA CYS A 183 15.32 24.42 14.98
C CYS A 183 14.76 25.76 14.52
N LYS A 184 14.09 26.49 15.43
CA LYS A 184 13.59 27.85 15.14
C LYS A 184 14.70 28.79 14.65
N SER A 185 15.92 28.62 15.15
CA SER A 185 17.12 29.36 14.75
C SER A 185 17.59 29.05 13.33
N ASP A 186 17.15 27.94 12.74
CA ASP A 186 17.53 27.52 11.39
C ASP A 186 16.57 28.03 10.31
N VAL A 187 15.53 28.78 10.70
CA VAL A 187 14.58 29.37 9.76
C VAL A 187 15.31 30.37 8.87
N GLN A 188 15.39 30.03 7.59
CA GLN A 188 15.90 30.88 6.53
C GLN A 188 14.73 31.46 5.73
N PRO A 189 14.61 32.79 5.60
CA PRO A 189 13.59 33.41 4.76
C PRO A 189 13.62 32.86 3.32
N VAL A 190 12.45 32.90 2.68
CA VAL A 190 12.26 32.59 1.27
C VAL A 190 11.79 33.89 0.62
N LEU A 191 12.66 34.53 -0.14
CA LEU A 191 12.42 35.84 -0.73
C LEU A 191 11.87 35.68 -2.15
N PRO A 192 10.83 36.46 -2.54
CA PRO A 192 10.32 36.44 -3.90
C PRO A 192 11.40 36.79 -4.93
N GLY A 193 11.47 36.01 -6.00
CA GLY A 193 12.44 36.21 -7.09
C GLY A 193 13.80 35.55 -6.88
N GLU A 194 14.07 34.98 -5.71
CA GLU A 194 15.29 34.21 -5.46
C GLU A 194 15.05 32.71 -5.65
N ALA A 195 15.99 32.03 -6.31
CA ALA A 195 16.01 30.59 -6.43
C ALA A 195 16.83 29.97 -5.28
N TYR A 196 16.32 28.89 -4.69
CA TYR A 196 16.99 28.17 -3.61
C TYR A 196 17.13 26.69 -3.98
N THR A 197 18.35 26.17 -3.94
CA THR A 197 18.59 24.73 -4.01
C THR A 197 18.04 24.06 -2.76
N VAL A 198 17.31 22.96 -2.95
CA VAL A 198 16.69 22.20 -1.86
C VAL A 198 16.81 20.70 -2.09
N ASP A 199 17.36 19.99 -1.10
CA ASP A 199 17.36 18.52 -1.09
C ASP A 199 16.13 18.01 -0.33
N VAL A 200 15.08 17.63 -1.06
CA VAL A 200 13.88 17.07 -0.43
C VAL A 200 14.12 15.60 -0.11
N GLU A 201 14.14 15.26 1.18
CA GLU A 201 14.22 13.86 1.60
C GLU A 201 12.92 13.17 1.21
N VAL A 202 13.06 12.07 0.46
CA VAL A 202 11.99 11.11 0.18
C VAL A 202 12.24 9.89 1.06
N TRP A 203 11.20 9.36 1.69
CA TRP A 203 11.36 8.25 2.61
C TRP A 203 11.96 7.03 1.92
N PRO A 204 12.97 6.37 2.53
CA PRO A 204 13.57 5.18 1.96
C PRO A 204 12.53 4.08 1.76
N THR A 205 12.32 3.70 0.49
CA THR A 205 11.44 2.61 0.07
C THR A 205 12.21 1.64 -0.81
N ASN A 206 11.89 0.35 -0.72
CA ASN A 206 12.39 -0.69 -1.63
C ASN A 206 11.20 -1.26 -2.40
N VAL A 207 11.29 -1.29 -3.72
CA VAL A 207 10.27 -1.79 -4.64
C VAL A 207 10.93 -2.64 -5.72
N VAL A 208 10.24 -3.68 -6.17
CA VAL A 208 10.61 -4.45 -7.37
C VAL A 208 9.78 -3.91 -8.53
N LEU A 209 10.43 -3.59 -9.64
CA LEU A 209 9.79 -3.07 -10.85
C LEU A 209 10.02 -4.06 -11.99
N GLU A 210 8.97 -4.40 -12.72
CA GLU A 210 9.07 -5.23 -13.92
C GLU A 210 9.58 -4.42 -15.12
N GLU A 211 10.13 -5.12 -16.12
CA GLU A 211 10.52 -4.50 -17.38
C GLU A 211 9.32 -3.78 -18.03
N GLY A 212 9.51 -2.53 -18.45
CA GLY A 212 8.44 -1.68 -19.00
C GLY A 212 7.69 -0.83 -17.96
N SER A 213 7.91 -1.05 -16.66
CA SER A 213 7.35 -0.20 -15.60
C SER A 213 7.91 1.23 -15.65
N GLN A 214 7.11 2.20 -15.22
CA GLN A 214 7.50 3.61 -15.14
C GLN A 214 7.41 4.14 -13.71
N LEU A 215 8.43 4.92 -13.31
CA LEU A 215 8.39 5.71 -12.08
C LEU A 215 7.90 7.12 -12.40
N VAL A 216 6.89 7.57 -11.66
CA VAL A 216 6.34 8.93 -11.77
C VAL A 216 6.72 9.71 -10.52
N LEU A 217 7.38 10.86 -10.69
CA LEU A 217 7.59 11.84 -9.63
C LEU A 217 6.52 12.93 -9.72
N GLU A 218 5.71 13.05 -8.67
CA GLU A 218 4.80 14.18 -8.49
C GLU A 218 5.40 15.16 -7.47
N VAL A 219 5.43 16.45 -7.82
CA VAL A 219 5.81 17.53 -6.91
C VAL A 219 4.64 18.49 -6.75
N SER A 220 4.20 18.70 -5.52
CA SER A 220 3.08 19.58 -5.19
C SER A 220 3.39 20.49 -4.02
N SER A 221 2.94 21.74 -4.10
CA SER A 221 2.95 22.68 -2.97
C SER A 221 1.75 22.52 -2.02
N GLY A 222 0.83 21.61 -2.35
CA GLY A 222 -0.41 21.34 -1.63
C GLY A 222 -0.44 19.97 -0.95
N ASP A 223 -1.55 19.70 -0.27
CA ASP A 223 -1.82 18.39 0.31
C ASP A 223 -2.13 17.39 -0.80
N THR A 224 -1.32 16.32 -0.90
CA THR A 224 -1.50 15.22 -1.85
C THR A 224 -2.33 14.08 -1.26
N GLN A 225 -2.75 13.11 -2.08
CA GLN A 225 -3.49 11.89 -1.66
C GLN A 225 -2.91 11.30 -0.37
N GLY A 226 -3.69 10.98 0.65
CA GLY A 226 -3.20 10.44 1.93
C GLY A 226 -3.10 11.43 3.09
N SER A 227 -3.41 12.72 2.87
CA SER A 227 -3.59 13.70 3.97
C SER A 227 -4.89 13.49 4.77
N GLY A 228 -5.84 12.71 4.26
CA GLY A 228 -7.11 12.41 4.93
C GLY A 228 -7.85 13.67 5.36
N ILE A 229 -8.29 13.72 6.63
CA ILE A 229 -8.96 14.88 7.21
C ILE A 229 -8.01 16.01 7.65
N PHE A 230 -6.69 15.78 7.60
CA PHE A 230 -5.66 16.74 8.03
C PHE A 230 -5.20 17.64 6.87
N THR A 231 -6.15 18.34 6.26
CA THR A 231 -5.86 19.28 5.17
C THR A 231 -5.62 20.70 5.68
N HIS A 232 -4.84 21.47 4.94
CA HIS A 232 -4.51 22.88 5.20
C HIS A 232 -5.41 23.84 4.42
N GLY A 233 -6.68 23.48 4.25
CA GLY A 233 -7.69 24.24 3.50
C GLY A 233 -8.56 25.18 4.35
N GLY A 234 -8.30 25.26 5.67
CA GLY A 234 -9.07 26.10 6.57
C GLY A 234 -8.97 27.59 6.22
N ARG A 235 -10.09 28.32 6.34
CA ARG A 235 -10.19 29.76 5.97
C ARG A 235 -9.09 30.66 6.57
N ASN A 236 -8.55 30.29 7.74
CA ASN A 236 -7.54 31.09 8.46
C ASN A 236 -6.13 30.47 8.45
N ASP A 237 -5.93 29.29 7.86
CA ASP A 237 -4.65 28.57 7.94
C ASP A 237 -3.62 29.12 6.93
N ARG A 238 -4.05 29.31 5.68
CA ARG A 238 -3.20 29.82 4.58
C ARG A 238 -3.76 31.11 4.02
N THR A 239 -3.55 32.22 4.73
CA THR A 239 -4.02 33.55 4.28
C THR A 239 -3.35 33.97 2.96
N GLU A 240 -4.12 34.58 2.07
CA GLU A 240 -3.64 35.07 0.77
C GLU A 240 -2.46 36.04 0.92
N GLN A 241 -2.48 36.89 1.96
CA GLN A 241 -1.39 37.82 2.27
C GLN A 241 -0.03 37.11 2.48
N ARG A 242 -0.03 35.88 3.00
CA ARG A 242 1.19 35.14 3.36
C ARG A 242 1.54 34.04 2.36
N PHE A 243 0.55 33.39 1.78
CA PHE A 243 0.72 32.19 0.94
C PHE A 243 0.21 32.37 -0.49
N GLY A 244 -0.35 33.54 -0.84
CA GLY A 244 -0.71 33.87 -2.21
C GLY A 244 0.53 33.97 -3.11
N GLY A 245 0.36 33.65 -4.39
CA GLY A 245 1.42 33.70 -5.40
C GLY A 245 1.65 32.36 -6.12
N MET A 246 2.65 32.34 -7.01
CA MET A 246 3.04 31.16 -7.78
C MET A 246 4.43 30.68 -7.35
N ASN A 247 4.55 29.39 -7.03
CA ASN A 247 5.84 28.75 -6.83
C ASN A 247 6.33 28.20 -8.16
N HIS A 248 7.59 28.46 -8.49
CA HIS A 248 8.23 27.94 -9.69
C HIS A 248 9.29 26.91 -9.29
N ILE A 249 9.32 25.80 -10.02
CA ILE A 249 10.45 24.85 -9.97
C ILE A 249 11.33 25.19 -11.16
N CYS A 250 12.58 25.56 -10.90
CA CYS A 250 13.50 26.04 -11.92
C CYS A 250 14.32 24.88 -12.49
N PHE A 251 14.13 24.58 -13.78
CA PHE A 251 14.90 23.59 -14.51
C PHE A 251 15.80 24.29 -15.54
N GLY A 252 17.02 23.78 -15.75
CA GLY A 252 17.93 24.32 -16.76
C GLY A 252 19.37 23.85 -16.57
N PRO A 253 20.25 24.10 -17.56
CA PRO A 253 21.65 23.68 -17.51
C PRO A 253 22.46 24.36 -16.40
N ASP A 254 21.98 25.50 -15.91
CA ASP A 254 22.62 26.26 -14.81
C ASP A 254 22.16 25.78 -13.41
N TYR A 255 21.30 24.76 -13.35
CA TYR A 255 20.70 24.25 -12.12
C TYR A 255 20.91 22.73 -11.99
N ASP A 256 21.35 22.28 -10.81
CA ASP A 256 21.40 20.86 -10.49
C ASP A 256 19.99 20.31 -10.25
N ASN A 257 19.54 19.46 -11.18
CA ASN A 257 18.21 18.84 -11.14
C ASN A 257 18.37 17.32 -11.26
N TYR A 258 18.16 16.59 -10.17
CA TYR A 258 18.28 15.13 -10.18
C TYR A 258 17.42 14.46 -9.11
N ILE A 259 17.16 13.17 -9.32
CA ILE A 259 16.58 12.27 -8.33
C ILE A 259 17.65 11.23 -8.01
N THR A 260 17.97 11.06 -6.73
CA THR A 260 18.92 10.03 -6.30
C THR A 260 18.20 8.69 -6.16
N LEU A 261 18.54 7.73 -7.02
CA LEU A 261 18.05 6.36 -6.95
C LEU A 261 19.21 5.43 -6.53
N PRO A 262 19.29 5.03 -5.25
CA PRO A 262 20.29 4.06 -4.83
C PRO A 262 19.92 2.68 -5.36
N VAL A 263 20.59 2.23 -6.44
CA VAL A 263 20.45 0.86 -6.93
C VAL A 263 21.22 -0.07 -6.01
N VAL A 264 20.51 -0.90 -5.25
CA VAL A 264 21.12 -1.96 -4.44
C VAL A 264 21.53 -3.08 -5.40
N PRO A 265 22.84 -3.37 -5.57
CA PRO A 265 23.26 -4.45 -6.45
C PRO A 265 22.76 -5.80 -5.92
N PRO A 266 22.47 -6.78 -6.80
CA PRO A 266 22.14 -8.13 -6.36
C PRO A 266 23.26 -8.67 -5.47
N LYS A 267 22.90 -9.38 -4.39
CA LYS A 267 23.89 -10.09 -3.59
C LYS A 267 24.65 -11.04 -4.51
N ILE A 268 25.96 -10.84 -4.63
CA ILE A 268 26.83 -11.80 -5.30
C ILE A 268 26.72 -13.11 -4.52
N ALA A 269 26.26 -14.16 -5.21
CA ALA A 269 26.10 -15.50 -4.67
C ALA A 269 27.46 -16.15 -4.37
#